data_AF-A0A955DU28-F1
#
_entry.id   AF-A0A955DU28-F1
#
_cell.length_a   1.000
_cell.length_b   1.000
_cell.length_c   1.000
_cell.angle_alpha   90.00
_cell.angle_beta   90.00
_cell.angle_gamma   90.00
#
_symmetry.space_group_name_H-M   'P 1'
#
loop_
_entity.id
_entity.type
_entity.pdbx_description
1 polymer ?
#
loop_
_entity_poly.entity_id
_entity_poly.type
_entity_poly.pdbx_seq_one_letter_code
_entity_poly.pdbx_strand_id
1 'polypeptide(L)'
;MFDWFKKSGDDAESMTAITAEFGQMLDAGRHCFDTAANALLGGTDPEVIRNNLFETDKSINRSEQQLRRHLVVHVTVHGSTSLPACLVLMSVVKDAERIGDYAKNIFDLTPQSHLLGKD
;
A
#
# COMPACT_ATOMS: atom_id res chain seq x y z
N MET A 1 6.68 -14.74 -16.51
CA MET A 1 6.35 -13.32 -16.82
C MET A 1 4.88 -13.13 -17.21
N PHE A 2 4.22 -14.07 -17.90
CA PHE A 2 2.79 -13.96 -18.28
C PHE A 2 1.88 -15.08 -17.73
N ASP A 3 2.31 -15.77 -16.66
CA ASP A 3 1.58 -16.94 -16.13
C ASP A 3 0.20 -16.55 -15.59
N TRP A 4 0.07 -15.34 -15.06
CA TRP A 4 -1.20 -14.76 -14.60
C TRP A 4 -2.17 -14.41 -15.75
N PHE A 5 -1.67 -14.12 -16.95
CA PHE A 5 -2.52 -13.86 -18.12
C PHE A 5 -3.28 -15.13 -18.56
N LYS A 6 -2.67 -16.30 -18.38
CA LYS A 6 -3.31 -17.60 -18.65
C LYS A 6 -4.32 -18.02 -17.58
N LYS A 7 -4.18 -17.50 -16.36
CA LYS A 7 -5.07 -17.82 -15.23
C LYS A 7 -6.33 -16.95 -15.21
N SER A 8 -6.28 -15.76 -15.81
CA SER A 8 -7.35 -14.74 -15.78
C SER A 8 -8.47 -14.96 -16.82
N GLY A 9 -8.74 -16.21 -17.20
CA GLY A 9 -9.88 -16.52 -18.08
C GLY A 9 -11.24 -16.19 -17.44
N ASP A 10 -11.27 -16.06 -16.11
CA ASP A 10 -12.46 -15.72 -15.33
C ASP A 10 -12.32 -14.35 -14.63
N ASP A 11 -13.31 -13.48 -14.88
CA ASP A 11 -13.42 -12.12 -14.36
C ASP A 11 -13.38 -12.10 -12.82
N ALA A 12 -14.09 -13.04 -12.20
CA ALA A 12 -14.21 -13.17 -10.75
C ALA A 12 -12.88 -13.55 -10.07
N GLU A 13 -12.08 -14.44 -10.67
CA GLU A 13 -10.79 -14.87 -10.11
C GLU A 13 -9.78 -13.71 -10.10
N SER A 14 -9.73 -12.93 -11.19
CA SER A 14 -8.81 -11.78 -11.29
C SER A 14 -9.15 -10.67 -10.29
N MET A 15 -10.42 -10.34 -10.12
CA MET A 15 -10.85 -9.33 -9.13
C MET A 15 -10.67 -9.79 -7.68
N THR A 16 -10.84 -11.09 -7.42
CA THR A 16 -10.58 -11.66 -6.09
C THR A 16 -9.10 -11.50 -5.72
N ALA A 17 -8.19 -11.78 -6.66
CA ALA A 17 -6.76 -11.59 -6.45
C ALA A 17 -6.38 -10.12 -6.20
N ILE A 18 -6.92 -9.18 -6.99
CA ILE A 18 -6.72 -7.74 -6.80
C ILE A 18 -7.21 -7.29 -5.42
N THR A 19 -8.38 -7.77 -4.99
CA THR A 19 -8.96 -7.41 -3.70
C THR A 19 -8.13 -7.97 -2.53
N ALA A 20 -7.61 -9.19 -2.65
CA ALA A 20 -6.73 -9.79 -1.66
C ALA A 20 -5.41 -9.02 -1.52
N GLU A 21 -4.78 -8.65 -2.64
CA GLU A 21 -3.57 -7.83 -2.67
C GLU A 21 -3.82 -6.43 -2.06
N PHE A 22 -4.99 -5.83 -2.32
CA PHE A 22 -5.37 -4.58 -1.70
C PHE A 22 -5.57 -4.71 -0.18
N GLY A 23 -6.14 -5.82 0.30
CA GLY A 23 -6.22 -6.13 1.73
C GLY A 23 -4.83 -6.18 2.39
N GLN A 24 -3.87 -6.84 1.76
CA GLN A 24 -2.48 -6.90 2.26
C GLN A 24 -1.83 -5.50 2.29
N MET A 25 -2.12 -4.65 1.32
CA MET A 25 -1.65 -3.25 1.31
C MET A 25 -2.25 -2.44 2.47
N LEU A 26 -3.53 -2.65 2.81
CA LEU A 26 -4.17 -2.02 3.96
C LEU A 26 -3.58 -2.51 5.30
N ASP A 27 -3.28 -3.80 5.41
CA ASP A 27 -2.61 -4.36 6.59
C ASP A 27 -1.21 -3.75 6.78
N ALA A 28 -0.46 -3.55 5.69
CA ALA A 28 0.82 -2.84 5.72
C ALA A 28 0.64 -1.36 6.14
N GLY A 29 -0.39 -0.67 5.64
CA GLY A 29 -0.73 0.69 6.05
C GLY A 29 -1.07 0.80 7.53
N ARG A 30 -1.84 -0.16 8.06
CA ARG A 30 -2.13 -0.28 9.49
C ARG A 30 -0.86 -0.50 10.30
N HIS A 31 0.02 -1.39 9.85
CA HIS A 31 1.32 -1.63 10.50
C HIS A 31 2.17 -0.35 10.57
N CYS A 32 2.23 0.44 9.49
CA CYS A 32 2.88 1.75 9.50
C CYS A 32 2.29 2.67 10.57
N PHE A 33 0.96 2.80 10.62
CA PHE A 33 0.27 3.65 11.59
C PHE A 33 0.55 3.20 13.03
N ASP A 34 0.37 1.91 13.33
CA ASP A 34 0.59 1.35 14.66
C ASP A 34 2.06 1.56 15.10
N THR A 35 3.00 1.35 14.20
CA THR A 35 4.44 1.55 14.44
C THR A 35 4.77 3.01 14.76
N ALA A 36 4.26 3.96 13.96
CA ALA A 36 4.46 5.38 14.17
C ALA A 36 3.78 5.90 15.45
N ALA A 37 2.55 5.46 15.73
CA ALA A 37 1.81 5.83 16.92
C ALA A 37 2.49 5.31 18.20
N ASN A 38 2.96 4.07 18.18
CA ASN A 38 3.73 3.51 19.29
C ASN A 38 5.02 4.28 19.54
N ALA A 39 5.74 4.68 18.49
CA ALA A 39 6.94 5.51 18.61
C ALA A 39 6.64 6.84 19.30
N LEU A 40 5.59 7.53 18.86
CA LEU A 40 5.18 8.83 19.41
C LEU A 40 4.79 8.75 20.90
N LEU A 41 4.13 7.66 21.31
CA LEU A 41 3.60 7.50 22.67
C LEU A 41 4.62 6.93 23.69
N GLY A 42 5.88 6.73 23.29
CA GLY A 42 6.95 6.25 24.19
C GLY A 42 7.54 4.90 23.79
N GLY A 43 7.52 4.57 22.50
CA GLY A 43 8.05 3.33 21.94
C GLY A 43 9.58 3.23 22.02
N THR A 44 10.05 2.03 21.67
CA THR A 44 11.44 1.54 21.57
C THR A 44 12.38 2.39 20.72
N ASP A 45 13.60 1.89 20.46
CA ASP A 45 14.64 2.51 19.63
C ASP A 45 14.09 3.18 18.34
N PRO A 46 14.15 4.53 18.26
CA PRO A 46 13.64 5.30 17.13
C PRO A 46 14.27 4.95 15.78
N GLU A 47 15.53 4.50 15.74
CA GLU A 47 16.18 4.13 14.48
C GLU A 47 15.58 2.88 13.87
N VAL A 48 15.37 1.85 14.70
CA VAL A 48 14.78 0.57 14.28
C VAL A 48 13.35 0.80 13.78
N ILE A 49 12.58 1.61 14.51
CA ILE A 49 11.21 1.98 14.13
C ILE A 49 11.21 2.72 12.80
N ARG A 50 12.10 3.72 12.63
CA ARG A 50 12.21 4.49 11.38
C ARG A 50 12.48 3.58 10.19
N ASN A 51 13.48 2.70 10.30
CA ASN A 51 13.84 1.81 9.20
C ASN A 51 12.67 0.90 8.81
N ASN A 52 12.01 0.28 9.79
CA ASN A 52 10.85 -0.57 9.53
C ASN A 52 9.68 0.20 8.89
N LEU A 53 9.42 1.42 9.36
CA LEU A 53 8.36 2.27 8.81
C LEU A 53 8.63 2.65 7.35
N PHE A 54 9.86 3.08 7.04
CA PHE A 54 10.25 3.47 5.68
C PHE A 54 10.29 2.26 4.72
N GLU A 55 10.69 1.09 5.19
CA GLU A 55 10.63 -0.14 4.38
C GLU A 55 9.19 -0.56 4.07
N THR A 56 8.31 -0.46 5.06
CA THR A 56 6.89 -0.79 4.90
C THR A 56 6.20 0.19 3.95
N ASP A 57 6.44 1.51 4.10
CA ASP A 57 5.99 2.56 3.18
C ASP A 57 6.44 2.31 1.73
N LYS A 58 7.73 1.97 1.53
CA LYS A 58 8.22 1.57 0.20
C LYS A 58 7.51 0.32 -0.33
N SER A 59 7.10 -0.59 0.53
CA SER A 59 6.31 -1.77 0.12
C SER A 59 4.90 -1.38 -0.32
N ILE A 60 4.24 -0.49 0.41
CA ILE A 60 2.93 0.07 0.06
C ILE A 60 3.00 0.72 -1.33
N ASN A 61 4.04 1.50 -1.62
CA ASN A 61 4.24 2.14 -2.93
C ASN A 61 4.40 1.12 -4.07
N ARG A 62 5.06 -0.01 -3.80
CA ARG A 62 5.16 -1.10 -4.79
C ARG A 62 3.82 -1.79 -5.01
N SER A 63 3.07 -2.08 -3.94
CA SER A 63 1.74 -2.66 -4.01
C SER A 63 0.77 -1.76 -4.78
N GLU A 64 0.78 -0.46 -4.52
CA GLU A 64 0.02 0.56 -5.25
C GLU A 64 0.29 0.47 -6.76
N GLN A 65 1.57 0.42 -7.14
CA GLN A 65 1.96 0.36 -8.55
C GLN A 65 1.57 -0.97 -9.19
N GLN A 66 1.61 -2.07 -8.44
CA GLN A 66 1.25 -3.40 -8.91
C GLN A 66 -0.28 -3.54 -9.09
N LEU A 67 -1.06 -3.10 -8.11
CA LEU A 67 -2.52 -3.06 -8.17
C LEU A 67 -3.02 -2.23 -9.36
N ARG A 68 -2.43 -1.07 -9.63
CA ARG A 68 -2.77 -0.28 -10.83
C ARG A 68 -2.52 -1.05 -12.13
N ARG A 69 -1.41 -1.78 -12.23
CA ARG A 69 -1.13 -2.62 -13.42
C ARG A 69 -2.17 -3.73 -13.56
N HIS A 70 -2.50 -4.41 -12.47
CA HIS A 70 -3.51 -5.47 -12.48
C HIS A 70 -4.88 -4.94 -12.92
N LEU A 71 -5.28 -3.76 -12.43
CA LEU A 71 -6.53 -3.11 -12.82
C LEU A 71 -6.57 -2.72 -14.30
N VAL A 72 -5.49 -2.18 -14.86
CA VAL A 72 -5.42 -1.84 -16.30
C VAL A 72 -5.57 -3.10 -17.16
N VAL A 73 -4.90 -4.19 -16.79
CA VAL A 73 -5.01 -5.45 -17.54
C VAL A 73 -6.40 -6.06 -17.39
N HIS A 74 -6.99 -6.03 -16.20
CA HIS A 74 -8.35 -6.51 -15.99
C HIS A 74 -9.35 -5.81 -16.94
N VAL A 75 -9.31 -4.47 -17.03
CA VAL A 75 -10.14 -3.72 -17.99
C VAL A 75 -9.80 -4.09 -19.44
N THR A 76 -8.53 -4.31 -19.75
CA THR A 76 -8.09 -4.68 -21.11
C THR A 76 -8.62 -6.04 -21.54
N VAL A 77 -8.72 -7.00 -20.62
CA VAL A 77 -9.17 -8.38 -20.89
C VAL A 77 -10.70 -8.49 -20.87
N HIS A 78 -11.37 -7.85 -19.90
CA HIS A 78 -12.81 -8.02 -19.67
C HIS A 78 -13.67 -6.91 -20.29
N GLY A 79 -13.05 -5.90 -20.89
CA GLY A 79 -13.71 -4.83 -21.62
C GLY A 79 -14.17 -3.66 -20.74
N SER A 80 -14.79 -2.66 -21.38
CA SER A 80 -15.08 -1.36 -20.76
C SER A 80 -16.17 -1.38 -19.67
N THR A 81 -16.89 -2.50 -19.51
CA THR A 81 -17.95 -2.61 -18.49
C THR A 81 -17.39 -2.53 -17.06
N SER A 82 -16.16 -3.03 -16.82
CA SER A 82 -15.49 -2.95 -15.52
C SER A 82 -14.74 -1.64 -15.28
N LEU A 83 -14.57 -0.79 -16.31
CA LEU A 83 -13.77 0.44 -16.24
C LEU A 83 -14.21 1.39 -15.10
N PRO A 84 -15.51 1.71 -14.91
CA PRO A 84 -15.90 2.61 -13.81
C PRO A 84 -15.48 2.09 -12.43
N ALA A 85 -15.67 0.79 -12.18
CA ALA A 85 -15.29 0.15 -10.92
C ALA A 85 -13.77 0.16 -10.73
N CYS A 86 -13.00 -0.13 -11.79
CA CYS A 86 -11.54 -0.10 -11.73
C CYS A 86 -11.00 1.31 -11.47
N LEU A 87 -11.60 2.37 -12.03
CA LEU A 87 -11.21 3.76 -11.76
C LEU A 87 -11.47 4.17 -10.31
N VAL A 88 -12.60 3.76 -9.74
CA VAL A 88 -12.88 3.95 -8.31
C VAL A 88 -11.83 3.22 -7.47
N LEU A 89 -11.53 1.96 -7.79
CA LEU A 89 -10.56 1.19 -7.05
C LEU A 89 -9.14 1.77 -7.16
N MET A 90 -8.72 2.28 -8.34
CA MET A 90 -7.45 3.00 -8.48
C MET A 90 -7.36 4.21 -7.54
N SER A 91 -8.47 4.95 -7.38
CA SER A 91 -8.53 6.11 -6.49
C SER A 91 -8.38 5.69 -5.02
N VAL A 92 -9.10 4.64 -4.63
CA VAL A 92 -9.03 4.09 -3.26
C VAL A 92 -7.66 3.48 -2.94
N VAL A 93 -7.03 2.80 -3.90
CA VAL A 93 -5.66 2.27 -3.78
C VAL A 93 -4.66 3.40 -3.53
N LYS A 94 -4.79 4.51 -4.27
CA LYS A 94 -3.98 5.71 -4.03
C LYS A 94 -4.23 6.29 -2.64
N ASP A 95 -5.48 6.39 -2.20
CA ASP A 95 -5.79 6.92 -0.87
C ASP A 95 -5.23 6.03 0.25
N ALA A 96 -5.20 4.71 0.05
CA ALA A 96 -4.57 3.77 0.97
C ALA A 96 -3.04 3.94 1.04
N GLU A 97 -2.38 4.27 -0.08
CA GLU A 97 -0.94 4.55 -0.09
C GLU A 97 -0.58 5.72 0.81
N ARG A 98 -1.43 6.76 0.83
CA ARG A 98 -1.24 7.93 1.70
C ARG A 98 -1.20 7.60 3.19
N ILE A 99 -1.72 6.44 3.63
CA ILE A 99 -1.62 5.99 5.02
C ILE A 99 -0.13 5.84 5.41
N GLY A 100 0.72 5.35 4.52
CA GLY A 100 2.17 5.25 4.74
C GLY A 100 2.82 6.62 4.93
N ASP A 101 2.51 7.56 4.04
CA ASP A 101 2.96 8.96 4.15
C ASP A 101 2.50 9.63 5.45
N TYR A 102 1.24 9.46 5.82
CA TYR A 102 0.72 10.00 7.08
C TYR A 102 1.35 9.36 8.30
N ALA A 103 1.65 8.07 8.26
CA ALA A 103 2.37 7.40 9.34
C ALA A 103 3.79 7.94 9.50
N LYS A 104 4.53 8.21 8.40
CA LYS A 104 5.82 8.91 8.47
C LYS A 104 5.69 10.29 9.11
N ASN A 105 4.66 11.06 8.74
CA ASN A 105 4.40 12.37 9.34
C ASN A 105 4.11 12.27 10.85
N ILE A 106 3.42 11.22 11.31
CA ILE A 106 3.20 10.96 12.74
C ILE A 106 4.53 10.62 13.42
N PHE A 107 5.35 9.76 12.82
CA PHE A 107 6.65 9.38 13.35
C PHE A 107 7.57 10.59 13.52
N ASP A 108 7.55 11.53 12.58
CA ASP A 108 8.33 12.77 12.63
C ASP A 108 8.01 13.66 13.86
N LEU A 109 6.84 13.48 14.48
CA LEU A 109 6.46 14.18 15.73
C LEU A 109 7.10 13.56 16.98
N THR A 110 7.75 12.40 16.87
CA THR A 110 8.38 11.71 18.00
C THR A 110 9.53 12.55 18.56
N PRO A 111 9.70 12.69 19.89
CA PRO A 111 10.70 13.59 20.48
C PRO A 111 12.14 13.40 19.99
N GLN A 112 12.53 12.17 19.63
CA GLN A 112 13.88 11.83 19.15
C GLN A 112 14.01 11.84 17.62
N SER A 113 12.93 12.10 16.86
CA SER A 113 12.95 12.05 15.39
C SER A 113 13.98 13.01 14.78
N HIS A 114 14.18 14.18 15.39
CA HIS A 114 15.13 15.20 14.93
C HIS A 114 16.60 14.79 15.01
N LEU A 115 16.92 13.73 15.76
CA LEU A 115 18.27 13.14 15.85
C LEU A 115 18.56 12.20 14.67
N LEU A 116 17.51 11.76 13.98
CA LEU A 116 17.57 10.91 12.81
C LEU A 116 17.49 11.83 11.59
N GLY A 117 18.64 12.10 10.94
CA GLY A 117 18.71 13.05 9.82
C GLY A 117 17.63 12.80 8.76
N LYS A 118 17.07 13.86 8.18
CA LYS A 118 16.07 13.76 7.11
C LYS A 118 16.76 13.33 5.82
N ASP A 119 16.57 12.08 5.42
CA ASP A 119 16.97 11.59 4.08
C ASP A 119 15.99 12.07 3.01
#